data_AF-A0A1A7XM79-F1
#
_entry.id   AF-A0A1A7XM79-F1
#
_cell.length_a   1.000
_cell.length_b   1.000
_cell.length_c   1.000
_cell.angle_alpha   90.00
_cell.angle_beta   90.00
_cell.angle_gamma   90.00
#
_symmetry.space_group_name_H-M   'P 1'
#
loop_
_entity.id
_entity.type
_entity.pdbx_description
1 polymer ?
#
loop_
_entity_poly.entity_id
_entity_poly.type
_entity_poly.pdbx_seq_one_letter_code
_entity_poly.pdbx_strand_id
1 'polypeptide(L)'
;IEEKINKIRWLPQKNAAQFLLSTNDKTIKLWKISERDKRAEGYNLKEEDGRYRDPNSVTTLRVPVLRPMDLMVEASPRRVFANAHTYHINSISVNSDHETYLSADDLRINLWHLEITDRSFNIVDIKPANMEELTEVITAAEFHPNQCNTFVYSSSKGTIRLCDMRASALCDRHTKLFEEPEDPNNRSFFSEIISSISDVKFSHSGRYMMTRDYLSVKVWDLNMETRPVETYQVHEYLRSKLCSLYENDCIF
;
A
#
# COMPACT_ATOMS: atom_id res chain seq x y z
N ILE A 1 11.97 -2.81 14.71
CA ILE A 1 11.06 -2.42 13.61
C ILE A 1 10.65 -1.00 13.92
N GLU A 2 10.94 -0.05 13.03
CA GLU A 2 10.56 1.34 13.23
C GLU A 2 9.02 1.45 13.24
N GLU A 3 8.48 2.30 14.12
CA GLU A 3 7.02 2.49 14.25
C GLU A 3 6.44 3.46 13.21
N LYS A 4 7.27 3.91 12.27
CA LYS A 4 6.88 4.77 11.16
C LYS A 4 5.83 4.07 10.29
N ILE A 5 4.74 4.78 10.01
CA ILE A 5 3.72 4.32 9.08
C ILE A 5 4.13 4.73 7.66
N ASN A 6 4.40 3.74 6.81
CA ASN A 6 4.85 3.96 5.43
C ASN A 6 3.69 4.32 4.52
N LYS A 7 2.58 3.58 4.60
CA LYS A 7 1.39 3.77 3.76
C LYS A 7 0.10 3.45 4.53
N ILE A 8 -0.97 4.14 4.15
CA ILE A 8 -2.35 3.88 4.55
C ILE A 8 -3.21 3.73 3.29
N ARG A 9 -4.12 2.76 3.30
CA ARG A 9 -5.12 2.54 2.23
C ARG A 9 -6.47 2.23 2.83
N TRP A 10 -7.49 2.98 2.42
CA TRP A 10 -8.86 2.71 2.81
C TRP A 10 -9.44 1.55 2.00
N LEU A 11 -10.27 0.74 2.64
CA LEU A 11 -11.11 -0.22 1.95
C LEU A 11 -12.43 0.45 1.56
N PRO A 12 -13.08 0.02 0.47
CA PRO A 12 -14.44 0.43 0.15
C PRO A 12 -15.39 0.11 1.32
N GLN A 13 -16.26 1.06 1.63
CA GLN A 13 -17.17 0.96 2.76
C GLN A 13 -18.19 -0.16 2.54
N LYS A 14 -18.18 -1.19 3.40
CA LYS A 14 -19.14 -2.31 3.37
C LYS A 14 -20.30 -2.15 4.36
N ASN A 15 -20.12 -1.36 5.42
CA ASN A 15 -21.13 -1.14 6.46
C ASN A 15 -20.90 0.22 7.15
N ALA A 16 -21.59 0.48 8.27
CA ALA A 16 -21.42 1.73 9.02
C ALA A 16 -20.00 1.95 9.55
N ALA A 17 -19.19 0.90 9.69
CA ALA A 17 -17.79 1.01 10.06
C ALA A 17 -16.90 1.24 8.84
N GLN A 18 -15.84 2.03 9.04
CA GLN A 18 -14.79 2.24 8.06
C GLN A 18 -13.63 1.28 8.32
N PHE A 19 -12.95 0.88 7.25
CA PHE A 19 -11.82 -0.05 7.32
C PHE A 19 -10.62 0.52 6.56
N LEU A 20 -9.42 0.37 7.12
CA LEU A 20 -8.18 0.77 6.47
C LEU A 20 -7.06 -0.22 6.75
N LEU A 21 -6.15 -0.35 5.79
CA LEU A 21 -4.84 -0.98 5.96
C LEU A 21 -3.82 0.09 6.30
N SER A 22 -2.97 -0.18 7.29
CA SER A 22 -1.76 0.59 7.57
C SER A 22 -0.57 -0.35 7.52
N THR A 23 0.56 0.08 6.99
CA THR A 23 1.80 -0.70 7.00
C THR A 23 2.97 0.11 7.52
N ASN A 24 3.87 -0.58 8.22
CA ASN A 24 5.27 -0.16 8.38
C ASN A 24 6.15 -1.02 7.46
N ASP A 25 7.45 -1.10 7.74
CA ASP A 25 8.41 -1.86 6.94
C ASP A 25 8.17 -3.37 6.88
N LYS A 26 7.47 -3.96 7.86
CA LYS A 26 7.41 -5.43 8.03
C LYS A 26 6.02 -5.98 8.28
N THR A 27 5.04 -5.15 8.60
CA THR A 27 3.74 -5.59 9.08
C THR A 27 2.64 -4.69 8.58
N ILE A 28 1.59 -5.32 8.04
CA ILE A 28 0.36 -4.66 7.62
C ILE A 28 -0.71 -4.95 8.68
N LYS A 29 -1.51 -3.95 9.04
CA LYS A 29 -2.63 -4.09 9.98
C LYS A 29 -3.92 -3.61 9.32
N LEU A 30 -4.98 -4.40 9.44
CA LEU A 30 -6.35 -3.99 9.12
C LEU A 30 -6.99 -3.40 10.36
N TRP A 31 -7.44 -2.16 10.26
CA TRP A 31 -8.13 -1.43 11.31
C TRP A 31 -9.61 -1.32 10.98
N LYS A 32 -10.45 -1.40 12.02
CA LYS A 32 -11.86 -1.02 11.95
C LYS A 32 -12.07 0.22 12.80
N ILE A 33 -12.67 1.23 12.18
CA ILE A 33 -13.12 2.46 12.84
C ILE A 33 -14.64 2.40 12.87
N SER A 34 -15.22 2.42 14.07
CA SER A 34 -16.68 2.38 14.24
C SER A 34 -17.15 3.41 15.25
N GLU A 35 -18.33 3.94 14.97
CA GLU A 35 -19.06 4.82 15.87
C GLU A 35 -19.94 4.00 16.82
N ARG A 36 -20.00 4.44 18.08
CA ARG A 36 -20.85 3.87 19.12
C ARG A 36 -21.57 4.99 19.85
N ASP A 37 -22.89 4.95 19.80
CA ASP A 37 -23.83 5.92 20.40
C ASP A 37 -24.68 5.29 21.51
N LYS A 38 -24.43 4.02 21.84
CA LYS A 38 -25.17 3.27 22.88
C LYS A 38 -24.21 2.52 23.79
N ARG A 39 -24.57 2.43 25.08
CA ARG A 39 -23.88 1.60 26.08
C ARG A 39 -24.85 0.70 26.81
N ALA A 40 -24.37 -0.46 27.26
CA ALA A 40 -25.14 -1.38 28.07
C ALA A 40 -25.15 -0.92 29.55
N GLU A 41 -26.33 -0.85 30.14
CA GLU A 41 -26.54 -0.53 31.56
C GLU A 41 -27.45 -1.58 32.22
N GLY A 42 -27.40 -1.69 33.56
CA GLY A 42 -28.25 -2.63 34.31
C GLY A 42 -27.64 -4.03 34.49
N TYR A 43 -26.34 -4.11 34.79
CA TYR A 43 -25.67 -5.37 35.12
C TYR A 43 -26.10 -5.89 36.50
N ASN A 44 -26.21 -7.21 36.68
CA ASN A 44 -26.65 -7.81 37.94
C ASN A 44 -25.67 -7.59 39.11
N LEU A 45 -24.37 -7.53 38.81
CA LEU A 45 -23.29 -7.50 39.80
C LEU A 45 -22.53 -6.16 39.81
N LYS A 46 -22.99 -5.17 39.04
CA LYS A 46 -22.33 -3.86 38.96
C LYS A 46 -23.38 -2.76 39.05
N GLU A 47 -23.26 -1.93 40.08
CA GLU A 47 -24.13 -0.77 40.29
C GLU A 47 -23.77 0.36 39.32
N GLU A 48 -24.67 1.35 39.17
CA GLU A 48 -24.49 2.47 38.22
C GLU A 48 -23.26 3.33 38.55
N ASP A 49 -22.81 3.35 39.81
CA ASP A 49 -21.59 4.02 40.26
C ASP A 49 -20.30 3.19 40.02
N GLY A 50 -20.44 2.00 39.44
CA GLY A 50 -19.33 1.10 39.11
C GLY A 50 -18.92 0.14 40.22
N ARG A 51 -19.56 0.17 41.40
CA ARG A 51 -19.27 -0.75 42.50
C ARG A 51 -19.78 -2.16 42.19
N TYR A 52 -19.06 -3.15 42.69
CA TYR A 52 -19.49 -4.54 42.58
C TYR A 52 -20.50 -4.88 43.68
N ARG A 53 -21.59 -5.55 43.30
CA ARG A 53 -22.60 -6.07 44.22
C ARG A 53 -22.19 -7.45 44.72
N ASP A 54 -22.50 -7.76 45.98
CA ASP A 54 -22.36 -9.11 46.51
C ASP A 54 -23.27 -10.07 45.69
N PRO A 55 -22.74 -11.14 45.09
CA PRO A 55 -23.54 -12.14 44.39
C PRO A 55 -24.73 -12.68 45.20
N ASN A 56 -24.59 -12.79 46.52
CA ASN A 56 -25.65 -13.30 47.40
C ASN A 56 -26.81 -12.31 47.58
N SER A 57 -26.63 -11.04 47.20
CA SER A 57 -27.67 -10.00 47.24
C SER A 57 -28.57 -10.00 46.00
N VAL A 58 -28.25 -10.79 44.98
CA VAL A 58 -29.01 -10.84 43.72
C VAL A 58 -30.22 -11.76 43.87
N THR A 59 -31.40 -11.15 44.05
CA THR A 59 -32.66 -11.88 44.20
C THR A 59 -33.33 -12.23 42.87
N THR A 60 -33.01 -11.51 41.80
CA THR A 60 -33.58 -11.70 40.45
C THR A 60 -32.53 -11.37 39.39
N LEU A 61 -32.52 -12.14 38.31
CA LEU A 61 -31.63 -11.89 37.17
C LEU A 61 -32.28 -10.92 36.19
N ARG A 62 -31.48 -9.96 35.72
CA ARG A 62 -31.85 -8.95 34.73
C ARG A 62 -30.91 -9.01 33.54
N VAL A 63 -31.43 -8.63 32.38
CA VAL A 63 -30.63 -8.48 31.15
C VAL A 63 -30.28 -6.99 30.99
N PRO A 64 -29.02 -6.64 30.72
CA PRO A 64 -28.64 -5.26 30.45
C PRO A 64 -29.42 -4.65 29.28
N VAL A 65 -29.74 -3.37 29.39
CA VAL A 65 -30.47 -2.61 28.35
C VAL A 65 -29.51 -1.60 27.72
N LEU A 66 -29.61 -1.45 26.39
CA LEU A 66 -28.86 -0.42 25.67
C LEU A 66 -29.49 0.96 25.90
N ARG A 67 -28.72 1.88 26.49
CA ARG A 67 -29.12 3.28 26.64
C ARG A 67 -28.28 4.19 25.72
N PRO A 68 -28.86 5.29 25.21
CA PRO A 68 -28.11 6.30 24.46
C PRO A 68 -26.93 6.86 25.26
N MET A 69 -25.83 7.15 24.59
CA MET A 69 -24.66 7.84 25.12
C MET A 69 -24.12 8.84 24.09
N ASP A 70 -23.20 9.69 24.51
CA ASP A 70 -22.47 10.56 23.58
C ASP A 70 -21.72 9.73 22.53
N LEU A 71 -21.75 10.22 21.28
CA LEU A 71 -21.10 9.56 20.15
C LEU A 71 -19.61 9.35 20.45
N MET A 72 -19.17 8.11 20.38
CA MET A 72 -17.78 7.74 20.59
C MET A 72 -17.24 6.98 19.38
N VAL A 73 -16.04 7.33 18.93
CA VAL A 73 -15.34 6.66 17.82
C VAL A 73 -14.30 5.71 18.40
N GLU A 74 -14.37 4.43 18.03
CA GLU A 74 -13.41 3.41 18.44
C GLU A 74 -12.64 2.89 17.22
N ALA A 75 -11.30 2.88 17.32
CA ALA A 75 -10.41 2.23 16.37
C ALA A 75 -9.89 0.92 16.96
N SER A 76 -10.09 -0.20 16.26
CA SER A 76 -9.65 -1.52 16.70
C SER A 76 -8.82 -2.23 15.61
N PRO A 77 -7.65 -2.81 15.96
CA PRO A 77 -6.92 -3.65 15.02
C PRO A 77 -7.68 -4.96 14.85
N ARG A 78 -8.17 -5.23 13.65
CA ARG A 78 -8.92 -6.45 13.32
C ARG A 78 -8.00 -7.59 12.94
N ARG A 79 -6.96 -7.31 12.15
CA ARG A 79 -6.05 -8.31 11.60
C ARG A 79 -4.65 -7.76 11.48
N VAL A 80 -3.67 -8.66 11.56
CA VAL A 80 -2.25 -8.36 11.43
C VAL A 80 -1.66 -9.36 10.44
N PHE A 81 -1.09 -8.84 9.36
CA PHE A 81 -0.42 -9.61 8.31
C PHE A 81 1.08 -9.35 8.45
N ALA A 82 1.82 -10.38 8.86
CA ALA A 82 3.23 -10.26 9.25
C ALA A 82 4.07 -11.39 8.64
N ASN A 83 5.40 -11.25 8.73
CA ASN A 83 6.38 -12.30 8.39
C ASN A 83 6.37 -12.81 6.94
N ALA A 84 5.81 -12.04 6.00
CA ALA A 84 5.85 -12.37 4.57
C ALA A 84 6.89 -11.57 3.76
N HIS A 85 7.45 -10.50 4.33
CA HIS A 85 8.40 -9.61 3.65
C HIS A 85 9.79 -9.70 4.28
N THR A 86 10.77 -10.01 3.46
CA THR A 86 12.19 -10.01 3.85
C THR A 86 12.77 -8.61 3.81
N TYR A 87 12.27 -7.73 2.93
CA TYR A 87 12.73 -6.34 2.74
C TYR A 87 11.71 -5.32 3.25
N HIS A 88 11.93 -4.02 3.03
CA HIS A 88 11.05 -2.98 3.54
C HIS A 88 9.81 -2.83 2.66
N ILE A 89 8.62 -2.90 3.26
CA ILE A 89 7.36 -2.71 2.53
C ILE A 89 7.27 -1.24 2.08
N ASN A 90 7.30 -1.03 0.77
CA ASN A 90 7.14 0.29 0.13
C ASN A 90 5.69 0.55 -0.31
N SER A 91 4.91 -0.50 -0.58
CA SER A 91 3.56 -0.36 -1.15
C SER A 91 2.53 -1.33 -0.56
N ILE A 92 1.30 -0.84 -0.46
CA ILE A 92 0.09 -1.64 -0.28
C ILE A 92 -0.99 -1.11 -1.24
N SER A 93 -1.75 -2.01 -1.86
CA SER A 93 -2.85 -1.63 -2.76
C SER A 93 -3.98 -2.65 -2.69
N VAL A 94 -5.21 -2.17 -2.53
CA VAL A 94 -6.41 -2.99 -2.41
C VAL A 94 -6.90 -3.34 -3.80
N ASN A 95 -7.29 -4.60 -4.02
CA ASN A 95 -7.84 -5.04 -5.29
C ASN A 95 -9.30 -4.60 -5.44
N SER A 96 -9.70 -4.36 -6.69
CA SER A 96 -11.10 -4.13 -7.09
C SER A 96 -12.04 -5.32 -6.85
N ASP A 97 -11.52 -6.51 -6.51
CA ASP A 97 -12.33 -7.68 -6.14
C ASP A 97 -12.94 -7.60 -4.73
N HIS A 98 -12.54 -6.62 -3.91
CA HIS A 98 -12.97 -6.41 -2.52
C HIS A 98 -12.64 -7.55 -1.54
N GLU A 99 -11.75 -8.46 -1.92
CA GLU A 99 -11.34 -9.63 -1.15
C GLU A 99 -9.82 -9.70 -0.97
N THR A 100 -9.06 -9.25 -1.96
CA THR A 100 -7.60 -9.32 -1.96
C THR A 100 -6.93 -7.95 -1.94
N TYR A 101 -5.65 -7.95 -1.58
CA TYR A 101 -4.78 -6.78 -1.70
C TYR A 101 -3.34 -7.26 -1.92
N LEU A 102 -2.49 -6.39 -2.47
CA LEU A 102 -1.07 -6.65 -2.63
C LEU A 102 -0.26 -5.83 -1.63
N SER A 103 0.91 -6.36 -1.28
CA SER A 103 1.97 -5.60 -0.65
C SER A 103 3.29 -5.86 -1.37
N ALA A 104 4.08 -4.81 -1.57
CA ALA A 104 5.37 -4.89 -2.23
C ALA A 104 6.48 -4.44 -1.29
N ASP A 105 7.58 -5.18 -1.31
CA ASP A 105 8.88 -4.75 -0.79
C ASP A 105 9.86 -4.51 -1.94
N ASP A 106 11.13 -4.31 -1.62
CA ASP A 106 12.18 -3.97 -2.59
C ASP A 106 12.38 -5.02 -3.70
N LEU A 107 12.01 -6.29 -3.48
CA LEU A 107 12.24 -7.38 -4.45
C LEU A 107 11.02 -8.26 -4.72
N ARG A 108 9.97 -8.16 -3.92
CA ARG A 108 8.83 -9.08 -3.95
C ARG A 108 7.50 -8.37 -3.85
N ILE A 109 6.51 -8.93 -4.54
CA ILE A 109 5.10 -8.56 -4.39
C ILE A 109 4.32 -9.79 -3.93
N ASN A 110 3.59 -9.64 -2.83
CA ASN A 110 2.77 -10.68 -2.23
C ASN A 110 1.29 -10.29 -2.34
N LEU A 111 0.46 -11.25 -2.73
CA LEU A 111 -1.00 -11.19 -2.73
C LEU A 111 -1.55 -11.78 -1.43
N TRP A 112 -2.50 -11.08 -0.84
CA TRP A 112 -3.16 -11.44 0.41
C TRP A 112 -4.65 -11.49 0.22
N HIS A 113 -5.30 -12.37 0.98
CA HIS A 113 -6.74 -12.29 1.21
C HIS A 113 -7.00 -11.51 2.50
N LEU A 114 -7.93 -10.56 2.49
CA LEU A 114 -8.23 -9.69 3.63
C LEU A 114 -8.63 -10.46 4.90
N GLU A 115 -9.06 -11.71 4.74
CA GLU A 115 -9.48 -12.58 5.85
C GLU A 115 -8.47 -13.65 6.28
N ILE A 116 -7.35 -13.79 5.57
CA ILE A 116 -6.35 -14.84 5.82
C ILE A 116 -5.02 -14.17 6.15
N THR A 117 -4.52 -14.38 7.37
CA THR A 117 -3.33 -13.66 7.88
C THR A 117 -2.07 -14.53 7.96
N ASP A 118 -2.23 -15.85 7.92
CA ASP A 118 -1.17 -16.84 8.09
C ASP A 118 -0.45 -17.21 6.79
N ARG A 119 -1.02 -16.81 5.64
CA ARG A 119 -0.51 -17.16 4.31
C ARG A 119 -0.64 -15.97 3.37
N SER A 120 0.35 -15.82 2.51
CA SER A 120 0.33 -14.93 1.34
C SER A 120 0.86 -15.68 0.14
N PHE A 121 0.52 -15.23 -1.06
CA PHE A 121 1.01 -15.81 -2.30
C PHE A 121 1.97 -14.83 -2.97
N ASN A 122 3.21 -15.23 -3.19
CA ASN A 122 4.18 -14.40 -3.89
C ASN A 122 3.87 -14.43 -5.39
N ILE A 123 3.57 -13.26 -5.96
CA ILE A 123 3.20 -13.10 -7.38
C ILE A 123 4.33 -12.53 -8.23
N VAL A 124 5.28 -11.82 -7.61
CA VAL A 124 6.50 -11.30 -8.25
C VAL A 124 7.68 -11.53 -7.30
N ASP A 125 8.77 -12.08 -7.84
CA ASP A 125 10.08 -12.18 -7.16
C ASP A 125 11.17 -11.81 -8.17
N ILE A 126 11.74 -10.61 -8.02
CA ILE A 126 12.87 -10.14 -8.84
C ILE A 126 14.22 -10.35 -8.15
N LYS A 127 14.23 -11.09 -7.03
CA LYS A 127 15.46 -11.36 -6.30
C LYS A 127 16.45 -12.15 -7.17
N PRO A 128 17.68 -11.64 -7.40
CA PRO A 128 18.69 -12.37 -8.14
C PRO A 128 19.18 -13.59 -7.34
N ALA A 129 19.75 -14.58 -8.04
CA ALA A 129 20.36 -15.74 -7.39
C ALA A 129 21.54 -15.33 -6.49
N ASN A 130 22.34 -14.37 -6.96
CA ASN A 130 23.39 -13.72 -6.18
C ASN A 130 22.99 -12.27 -5.87
N MET A 131 22.95 -11.92 -4.57
CA MET A 131 22.62 -10.55 -4.13
C MET A 131 23.63 -9.50 -4.60
N GLU A 132 24.87 -9.89 -4.93
CA GLU A 132 25.86 -8.98 -5.51
C GLU A 132 25.51 -8.53 -6.93
N GLU A 133 24.66 -9.29 -7.64
CA GLU A 133 24.18 -8.96 -8.99
C GLU A 133 22.88 -8.12 -8.95
N LEU A 134 22.51 -7.60 -7.79
CA LEU A 134 21.31 -6.77 -7.65
C LEU A 134 21.51 -5.45 -8.39
N THR A 135 20.74 -5.25 -9.46
CA THR A 135 20.78 -4.01 -10.25
C THR A 135 19.49 -3.21 -10.20
N GLU A 136 18.40 -3.80 -9.71
CA GLU A 136 17.06 -3.22 -9.80
C GLU A 136 16.22 -3.59 -8.57
N VAL A 137 15.51 -2.62 -8.01
CA VAL A 137 14.55 -2.82 -6.91
C VAL A 137 13.17 -2.28 -7.28
N ILE A 138 12.13 -2.87 -6.71
CA ILE A 138 10.75 -2.40 -6.80
C ILE A 138 10.58 -1.19 -5.88
N THR A 139 10.02 -0.11 -6.42
CA THR A 139 9.89 1.15 -5.69
C THR A 139 8.44 1.51 -5.36
N ALA A 140 7.50 1.13 -6.23
CA ALA A 140 6.08 1.30 -6.00
C ALA A 140 5.28 0.20 -6.71
N ALA A 141 4.12 -0.16 -6.16
CA ALA A 141 3.19 -1.10 -6.79
C ALA A 141 1.73 -0.71 -6.52
N GLU A 142 0.86 -0.90 -7.51
CA GLU A 142 -0.56 -0.57 -7.40
C GLU A 142 -1.45 -1.46 -8.28
N PHE A 143 -2.61 -1.87 -7.75
CA PHE A 143 -3.67 -2.52 -8.51
C PHE A 143 -4.40 -1.52 -9.41
N HIS A 144 -4.86 -2.01 -10.57
CA HIS A 144 -5.74 -1.24 -11.44
C HIS A 144 -7.10 -1.00 -10.74
N PRO A 145 -7.68 0.21 -10.82
CA PRO A 145 -8.88 0.57 -10.06
C PRO A 145 -10.13 -0.26 -10.40
N ASN A 146 -10.19 -0.84 -11.60
CA ASN A 146 -11.36 -1.57 -12.09
C ASN A 146 -11.08 -2.99 -12.61
N GLN A 147 -9.81 -3.38 -12.77
CA GLN A 147 -9.42 -4.64 -13.41
C GLN A 147 -8.72 -5.50 -12.37
N CYS A 148 -9.42 -6.47 -11.81
CA CYS A 148 -8.94 -7.23 -10.66
C CYS A 148 -7.69 -8.08 -10.94
N ASN A 149 -7.41 -8.34 -12.21
CA ASN A 149 -6.27 -9.10 -12.67
C ASN A 149 -5.04 -8.24 -13.01
N THR A 150 -5.16 -6.91 -12.99
CA THR A 150 -4.11 -6.03 -13.51
C THR A 150 -3.50 -5.21 -12.39
N PHE A 151 -2.17 -5.20 -12.33
CA PHE A 151 -1.41 -4.32 -11.44
C PHE A 151 -0.15 -3.84 -12.16
N VAL A 152 0.44 -2.78 -11.63
CA VAL A 152 1.74 -2.27 -12.07
C VAL A 152 2.71 -2.25 -10.91
N TYR A 153 4.00 -2.34 -11.25
CA TYR A 153 5.06 -1.94 -10.35
C TYR A 153 6.13 -1.17 -11.10
N SER A 154 6.71 -0.18 -10.43
CA SER A 154 7.87 0.56 -10.92
C SER A 154 9.16 0.07 -10.29
N SER A 155 10.27 0.46 -10.90
CA SER A 155 11.59 0.16 -10.38
C SER A 155 12.50 1.38 -10.23
N SER A 156 13.61 1.14 -9.55
CA SER A 156 14.72 2.09 -9.41
C SER A 156 15.43 2.43 -10.71
N LYS A 157 15.16 1.70 -11.81
CA LYS A 157 15.71 1.99 -13.15
C LYS A 157 14.80 2.84 -14.03
N GLY A 158 13.68 3.34 -13.49
CA GLY A 158 12.76 4.17 -14.25
C GLY A 158 11.83 3.40 -15.20
N THR A 159 11.68 2.09 -14.98
CA THR A 159 10.76 1.26 -15.78
C THR A 159 9.46 1.01 -15.03
N ILE A 160 8.34 0.90 -15.76
CA ILE A 160 7.07 0.41 -15.22
C ILE A 160 6.69 -0.88 -15.91
N ARG A 161 6.38 -1.90 -15.11
CA ARG A 161 5.90 -3.19 -15.60
C ARG A 161 4.43 -3.34 -15.25
N LEU A 162 3.61 -3.60 -16.27
CA LEU A 162 2.21 -3.97 -16.10
C LEU A 162 2.08 -5.48 -16.21
N CYS A 163 1.43 -6.08 -15.22
CA CYS A 163 1.23 -7.51 -15.10
C CYS A 163 -0.25 -7.87 -15.21
N ASP A 164 -0.54 -8.96 -15.92
CA ASP A 164 -1.86 -9.59 -15.98
C ASP A 164 -1.83 -10.96 -15.27
N MET A 165 -2.49 -11.03 -14.12
CA MET A 165 -2.61 -12.23 -13.29
C MET A 165 -3.41 -13.37 -13.94
N ARG A 166 -4.10 -13.12 -15.07
CA ARG A 166 -4.77 -14.17 -15.85
C ARG A 166 -3.81 -14.89 -16.79
N ALA A 167 -2.75 -14.23 -17.23
CA ALA A 167 -1.81 -14.79 -18.20
C ALA A 167 -0.93 -15.88 -17.57
N SER A 168 -0.58 -15.73 -16.29
CA SER A 168 0.20 -16.69 -15.53
C SER A 168 -0.07 -16.54 -14.04
N ALA A 169 -0.02 -17.66 -13.31
CA ALA A 169 -0.11 -17.66 -11.85
C ALA A 169 1.06 -16.90 -11.20
N LEU A 170 2.25 -16.99 -11.81
CA LEU A 170 3.42 -16.20 -11.45
C LEU A 170 3.54 -15.06 -12.46
N CYS A 171 3.57 -13.81 -12.00
CA CYS A 171 3.74 -12.64 -12.85
C CYS A 171 5.24 -12.37 -13.14
N ASP A 172 5.98 -13.45 -13.41
CA ASP A 172 7.42 -13.46 -13.72
C ASP A 172 7.72 -12.79 -15.08
N ARG A 173 6.75 -12.82 -15.99
CA ARG A 173 6.74 -12.03 -17.21
C ARG A 173 5.75 -10.87 -17.08
N HIS A 174 6.23 -9.67 -17.39
CA HIS A 174 5.35 -8.51 -17.54
C HIS A 174 4.60 -8.61 -18.87
N THR A 175 3.36 -8.15 -18.89
CA THR A 175 2.54 -8.07 -20.11
C THR A 175 2.98 -6.89 -20.97
N LYS A 176 3.32 -5.77 -20.32
CA LYS A 176 3.76 -4.53 -20.96
C LYS A 176 4.90 -3.90 -20.16
N LEU A 177 5.85 -3.31 -20.87
CA LEU A 177 6.97 -2.56 -20.29
C LEU A 177 6.90 -1.13 -20.79
N PHE A 178 6.74 -0.20 -19.86
CA PHE A 178 6.76 1.23 -20.14
C PHE A 178 8.14 1.76 -19.81
N GLU A 179 8.85 2.18 -20.84
CA GLU A 179 10.18 2.74 -20.75
C GLU A 179 10.33 3.86 -21.79
N GLU A 180 11.09 4.88 -21.44
CA GLU A 180 11.43 5.95 -22.36
C GLU A 180 12.83 5.66 -22.91
N PRO A 181 13.05 5.71 -24.24
CA PRO A 181 14.38 5.56 -24.81
C PRO A 181 15.31 6.65 -24.29
N GLU A 182 16.35 6.27 -23.54
CA GLU A 182 17.39 7.21 -23.15
C GLU A 182 18.34 7.46 -24.33
N ASP A 183 18.59 8.73 -24.65
CA ASP A 183 19.67 9.10 -25.56
C ASP A 183 21.02 8.79 -24.87
N PRO A 184 21.87 7.92 -25.45
CA PRO A 184 23.17 7.57 -24.87
C PRO A 184 24.05 8.80 -24.57
N ASN A 185 23.86 9.90 -25.31
CA ASN A 185 24.62 11.13 -25.10
C ASN A 185 24.20 11.92 -23.86
N ASN A 186 22.99 11.68 -23.34
CA ASN A 186 22.47 12.32 -22.12
C ASN A 186 22.66 11.45 -20.88
N ARG A 187 23.31 10.28 -21.02
CA ARG A 187 23.55 9.37 -19.90
C ARG A 187 24.70 9.88 -19.04
N SER A 188 24.37 10.29 -17.83
CA SER A 188 25.30 10.72 -16.79
C SER A 188 25.18 9.79 -15.58
N PHE A 189 26.13 9.87 -14.66
CA PHE A 189 26.01 9.16 -13.37
C PHE A 189 24.69 9.48 -12.65
N PHE A 190 24.23 10.73 -12.69
CA PHE A 190 22.99 11.14 -12.05
C PHE A 190 21.74 10.64 -12.79
N SER A 191 21.84 10.23 -14.05
CA SER A 191 20.68 9.78 -14.84
C SER A 191 20.00 8.57 -14.19
N GLU A 192 20.77 7.61 -13.69
CA GLU A 192 20.24 6.43 -13.00
C GLU A 192 19.64 6.76 -11.62
N ILE A 193 20.18 7.77 -10.94
CA ILE A 193 19.67 8.21 -9.63
C ILE A 193 18.33 8.91 -9.80
N ILE A 194 18.23 9.85 -10.76
CA ILE A 194 17.02 10.65 -10.95
C ILE A 194 15.94 9.93 -11.76
N SER A 195 16.28 8.86 -12.48
CA SER A 195 15.30 8.05 -13.23
C SER A 195 14.52 7.08 -12.34
N SER A 196 15.01 6.81 -11.12
CA SER A 196 14.28 6.02 -10.13
C SER A 196 12.87 6.57 -9.90
N ILE A 197 11.87 5.73 -10.14
CA ILE A 197 10.47 6.12 -9.94
C ILE A 197 10.15 5.97 -8.46
N SER A 198 9.64 7.03 -7.85
CA SER A 198 9.26 7.09 -6.42
C SER A 198 7.81 6.73 -6.16
N ASP A 199 6.90 6.94 -7.12
CA ASP A 199 5.49 6.55 -7.01
C ASP A 199 4.88 6.28 -8.38
N VAL A 200 3.87 5.40 -8.39
CA VAL A 200 3.01 5.11 -9.53
C VAL A 200 1.56 5.18 -9.09
N LYS A 201 0.74 5.89 -9.86
CA LYS A 201 -0.68 6.09 -9.56
C LYS A 201 -1.54 5.90 -10.80
N PHE A 202 -2.50 4.98 -10.77
CA PHE A 202 -3.52 4.94 -11.81
C PHE A 202 -4.41 6.17 -11.73
N SER A 203 -4.81 6.67 -12.90
CA SER A 203 -5.93 7.61 -13.00
C SER A 203 -7.22 6.94 -12.54
N HIS A 204 -8.17 7.71 -12.01
CA HIS A 204 -9.49 7.20 -11.61
C HIS A 204 -10.26 6.53 -12.76
N SER A 205 -9.95 6.89 -14.01
CA SER A 205 -10.54 6.26 -15.21
C SER A 205 -9.96 4.87 -15.53
N GLY A 206 -8.82 4.51 -14.94
CA GLY A 206 -8.04 3.32 -15.29
C GLY A 206 -7.28 3.42 -16.61
N ARG A 207 -7.58 4.37 -17.50
CA ARG A 207 -6.94 4.46 -18.82
C ARG A 207 -5.48 4.93 -18.78
N TYR A 208 -5.16 5.81 -17.85
CA TYR A 208 -3.83 6.39 -17.69
C TYR A 208 -3.21 5.98 -16.37
N MET A 209 -1.88 6.01 -16.31
CA MET A 209 -1.11 5.97 -15.07
C MET A 209 -0.13 7.13 -15.02
N MET A 210 0.19 7.59 -13.82
CA MET A 210 1.15 8.64 -13.55
C MET A 210 2.35 8.06 -12.84
N THR A 211 3.54 8.51 -13.21
CA THR A 211 4.79 8.18 -12.52
C THR A 211 5.50 9.42 -12.05
N ARG A 212 6.17 9.33 -10.91
CA ARG A 212 7.01 10.39 -10.37
C ARG A 212 8.46 9.92 -10.30
N ASP A 213 9.34 10.56 -11.05
CA ASP A 213 10.78 10.47 -10.85
C ASP A 213 11.27 11.72 -10.08
N TYR A 214 12.58 11.91 -9.90
CA TYR A 214 13.05 13.05 -9.08
C TYR A 214 12.57 14.38 -9.66
N LEU A 215 12.91 14.64 -10.94
CA LEU A 215 12.72 15.93 -11.60
C LEU A 215 11.32 16.13 -12.22
N SER A 216 10.61 15.05 -12.53
CA SER A 216 9.43 15.10 -13.38
C SER A 216 8.27 14.22 -12.93
N VAL A 217 7.07 14.62 -13.36
CA VAL A 217 5.85 13.81 -13.31
C VAL A 217 5.48 13.47 -14.74
N LYS A 218 5.27 12.19 -15.03
CA LYS A 218 4.94 11.69 -16.37
C LYS A 218 3.58 11.00 -16.36
N VAL A 219 2.76 11.24 -17.38
CA VAL A 219 1.47 10.58 -17.59
C VAL A 219 1.61 9.63 -18.78
N TRP A 220 1.24 8.37 -18.57
CA TRP A 220 1.30 7.29 -19.55
C TRP A 220 -0.11 6.84 -19.91
N ASP A 221 -0.39 6.62 -21.20
CA ASP A 221 -1.58 5.88 -21.65
C ASP A 221 -1.24 4.40 -21.66
N LEU A 222 -2.08 3.56 -21.05
CA LEU A 222 -1.82 2.12 -20.98
C LEU A 222 -1.76 1.43 -22.35
N ASN A 223 -2.20 2.10 -23.41
CA ASN A 223 -2.10 1.62 -24.79
C ASN A 223 -0.84 2.11 -25.52
N MET A 224 -0.02 2.98 -24.91
CA MET A 224 1.20 3.53 -25.49
C MET A 224 2.39 3.32 -24.53
N GLU A 225 3.16 2.27 -24.79
CA GLU A 225 4.26 1.81 -23.92
C GLU A 225 5.58 2.57 -24.13
N THR A 226 5.78 3.12 -25.32
CA THR A 226 7.09 3.61 -25.77
C THR A 226 7.48 5.00 -25.27
N ARG A 227 6.53 5.77 -24.74
CA ARG A 227 6.75 7.13 -24.21
C ARG A 227 5.56 7.61 -23.39
N PRO A 228 5.76 8.55 -22.44
CA PRO A 228 4.64 9.22 -21.80
C PRO A 228 3.88 10.11 -22.79
N VAL A 229 2.60 10.31 -22.53
CA VAL A 229 1.72 11.25 -23.26
C VAL A 229 1.97 12.68 -22.80
N GLU A 230 2.27 12.87 -21.52
CA GLU A 230 2.56 14.18 -20.92
C GLU A 230 3.75 14.07 -19.96
N THR A 231 4.61 15.07 -19.96
CA THR A 231 5.76 15.18 -19.04
C THR A 231 5.79 16.57 -18.44
N TYR A 232 5.76 16.65 -17.12
CA TYR A 232 5.75 17.88 -16.35
C TYR A 232 7.04 18.00 -15.54
N GLN A 233 7.82 19.04 -15.79
CA GLN A 233 9.00 19.33 -14.99
C GLN A 233 8.58 19.97 -13.66
N VAL A 234 8.97 19.35 -12.55
CA VAL A 234 8.53 19.79 -11.21
C VAL A 234 9.49 20.82 -10.62
N HIS A 235 10.80 20.57 -10.74
CA HIS A 235 11.81 21.42 -10.12
C HIS A 235 13.11 21.47 -10.94
N GLU A 236 12.99 21.80 -12.23
CA GLU A 236 14.11 21.86 -13.18
C GLU A 236 15.29 22.73 -12.69
N TYR A 237 15.00 23.75 -11.87
CA TYR A 237 16.00 24.62 -11.24
C TYR A 237 16.94 23.87 -10.26
N LEU A 238 16.63 22.64 -9.88
CA LEU A 238 17.51 21.77 -9.08
C LEU A 238 18.49 20.95 -9.94
N ARG A 239 18.31 20.88 -11.26
CA ARG A 239 19.17 20.07 -12.14
C ARG A 239 20.64 20.47 -12.06
N SER A 240 20.95 21.76 -11.95
CA SER A 240 22.33 22.25 -11.77
C SER A 240 22.90 21.99 -10.37
N LYS A 241 22.07 21.55 -9.41
CA LYS A 241 22.42 21.32 -8.01
C LYS A 241 22.47 19.84 -7.64
N LEU A 242 22.32 18.91 -8.60
CA LEU A 242 22.27 17.47 -8.34
C LEU A 242 23.49 16.95 -7.57
N CYS A 243 24.70 17.46 -7.88
CA CYS A 243 25.92 17.12 -7.15
C CYS A 243 25.82 17.47 -5.66
N SER A 244 25.39 18.70 -5.35
CA SER A 244 25.22 19.15 -3.96
C SER A 244 24.09 18.39 -3.25
N LEU A 245 22.98 18.10 -3.95
CA LEU A 245 21.86 17.35 -3.38
C LEU A 245 22.28 15.91 -3.06
N TYR A 246 23.10 15.30 -3.90
CA TYR A 246 23.66 13.97 -3.67
C TYR A 246 24.64 13.95 -2.50
N GLU A 247 25.59 14.90 -2.42
CA GLU A 247 26.56 14.98 -1.32
C GLU A 247 25.93 15.19 0.07
N ASN A 248 24.70 15.72 0.12
CA ASN A 248 23.96 15.98 1.35
C ASN A 248 22.81 14.97 1.57
N ASP A 249 22.79 13.85 0.87
CA ASP A 249 21.73 12.82 0.96
C ASP A 249 20.29 13.36 0.77
N CYS A 250 20.13 14.42 -0.03
CA CYS A 250 18.85 15.10 -0.31
C CYS A 250 18.19 14.67 -1.63
N ILE A 251 18.75 13.67 -2.32
CA ILE A 251 18.27 13.17 -3.62
C ILE A 251 17.55 11.81 -3.54
N PHE A 252 17.64 11.15 -2.37
CA PHE A 252 17.10 9.80 -2.13
C PHE A 252 15.76 9.83 -1.39
#